data_AF-A0A9K3JMY2-F1
#
_entry.id   AF-A0A9K3JMY2-F1
#
_cell.length_a   1.000
_cell.length_b   1.000
_cell.length_c   1.000
_cell.angle_alpha   90.00
_cell.angle_beta   90.00
_cell.angle_gamma   90.00
#
_symmetry.space_group_name_H-M   'P 1'
#
loop_
_entity.id
_entity.type
_entity.pdbx_description
1 polymer ?
#
loop_
_entity_poly.entity_id
_entity_poly.type
_entity_poly.pdbx_seq_one_letter_code
_entity_poly.pdbx_strand_id
1 'polypeptide(L)' 'MDVSIDVSGELSISNVSDTENERVEQVEPGVYITVKLLPCGLRELKHVRFR' A
#
# COMPACT_ATOMS: atom_id res chain seq x y z
N MET A 1 -0.35 37.48 12.27
CA MET A 1 -0.90 36.97 13.55
C MET A 1 -2.38 37.32 13.46
N ASP A 2 -3.32 36.46 13.11
CA ASP A 2 -3.49 35.03 13.28
C ASP A 2 -4.36 34.58 12.09
N VAL A 3 -3.87 33.66 11.26
CA VAL A 3 -4.78 32.92 10.37
C VAL A 3 -5.05 31.64 11.12
N SER A 4 -6.21 31.59 11.78
CA SER A 4 -6.72 30.39 12.41
C SER A 4 -7.00 29.38 11.31
N ILE A 5 -5.98 28.59 10.99
CA ILE A 5 -6.14 27.37 10.23
C ILE A 5 -6.44 26.31 11.29
N ASP A 6 -7.72 26.17 11.61
CA ASP A 6 -8.25 24.93 12.20
C ASP A 6 -8.15 23.81 11.14
N VAL A 7 -6.93 23.53 10.72
CA VAL A 7 -6.58 22.25 10.16
C VAL A 7 -5.85 21.59 11.31
N SER A 8 -6.62 20.92 12.15
CA SER A 8 -6.13 19.66 12.71
C SER A 8 -5.80 18.75 11.51
N GLY A 9 -4.68 19.07 10.86
CA GLY A 9 -3.99 18.30 9.83
C GLY A 9 -3.32 17.08 10.41
N GLU A 10 -3.87 16.57 11.52
CA GLU A 10 -3.83 15.17 11.88
C GLU A 10 -4.93 14.41 11.12
N LEU A 11 -4.98 14.59 9.80
CA LEU A 11 -5.11 13.39 8.98
C LEU A 11 -3.72 12.76 9.00
N SER A 12 -3.43 12.09 10.12
CA SER A 12 -2.37 11.10 10.21
C SER A 12 -2.73 9.98 9.24
N ILE A 13 -2.56 10.22 7.94
CA ILE A 13 -2.53 9.21 6.87
C ILE A 13 -1.20 8.47 7.00
N SER A 14 -0.94 7.93 8.19
CA SER A 14 0.27 7.15 8.49
C SER A 14 -0.07 5.67 8.69
N ASN A 15 -1.31 5.24 8.39
CA ASN A 15 -1.72 3.84 8.49
C ASN A 15 -2.60 3.33 7.35
N VAL A 16 -3.03 4.16 6.39
CA VAL A 16 -4.03 3.74 5.38
C VAL A 16 -3.41 3.37 4.04
N SER A 17 -2.25 3.89 3.65
CA SER A 17 -1.78 3.76 2.26
C SER A 17 -0.72 2.68 1.99
N ASP A 18 -0.07 2.14 3.03
CA ASP A 18 1.03 1.18 2.83
C ASP A 18 0.52 -0.23 2.52
N THR A 19 -0.58 -0.63 3.17
CA THR A 19 -1.26 -1.92 2.96
C THR A 19 -2.29 -1.87 1.83
N GLU A 20 -2.93 -0.73 1.56
CA GLU A 20 -3.93 -0.62 0.47
C GLU A 20 -3.33 -0.83 -0.94
N ASN A 21 -2.01 -0.67 -1.09
CA ASN A 21 -1.29 -0.92 -2.34
C ASN A 21 -0.74 -2.35 -2.45
N GLU A 22 -0.94 -3.18 -1.43
CA GLU A 22 -0.53 -4.59 -1.46
C GLU A 22 -1.67 -5.46 -1.99
N ARG A 23 -1.35 -6.29 -3.00
CA ARG A 23 -2.31 -7.16 -3.68
C ARG A 23 -1.80 -8.58 -3.76
N VAL A 24 -2.70 -9.54 -3.53
CA VAL A 24 -2.42 -10.96 -3.72
C VAL A 24 -2.94 -11.38 -5.09
N GLU A 25 -2.08 -11.97 -5.91
CA GLU A 25 -2.37 -12.38 -7.28
C GLU A 25 -1.98 -13.86 -7.45
N GLN A 26 -2.84 -14.66 -8.10
CA GLN A 26 -2.47 -16.01 -8.51
C GLN A 26 -1.80 -15.94 -9.88
N VAL A 27 -0.51 -16.29 -9.93
CA VAL A 27 0.25 -16.25 -11.18
C VAL A 27 0.17 -17.57 -11.93
N GLU A 28 0.16 -18.68 -11.19
CA GLU A 28 0.08 -20.04 -11.72
C GLU A 28 -0.83 -20.88 -10.81
N PRO A 29 -1.35 -22.03 -11.28
CA PRO A 29 -2.13 -22.94 -10.44
C PRO A 29 -1.33 -23.33 -9.18
N GLY A 30 -1.84 -22.93 -8.01
CA GLY A 30 -1.18 -23.16 -6.72
C GLY A 30 -0.07 -22.18 -6.32
N VAL A 31 0.29 -21.21 -7.17
CA VAL A 31 1.32 -20.20 -6.86
C VAL A 31 0.70 -18.81 -6.71
N TYR A 32 0.83 -18.25 -5.53
CA TYR A 32 0.30 -16.94 -5.16
C TYR A 32 1.45 -16.00 -4.84
N ILE A 33 1.38 -14.77 -5.33
CA ILE A 33 2.31 -13.71 -5.00
C ILE A 33 1.61 -12.56 -4.31
N THR A 34 2.32 -11.90 -3.42
CA THR A 34 1.92 -10.63 -2.82
C THR A 34 2.79 -9.54 -3.40
N VAL A 35 2.18 -8.50 -3.98
CA VAL A 35 2.88 -7.43 -4.69
C VAL A 35 2.44 -6.09 -4.14
N LYS A 36 3.39 -5.21 -3.82
CA LYS A 36 3.12 -3.82 -3.44
C LYS A 36 3.35 -2.91 -4.65
N LEU A 37 2.39 -2.05 -4.95
CA LEU A 37 2.54 -0.99 -5.94
C LEU A 37 3.34 0.17 -5.34
N LEU A 38 4.39 0.60 -6.03
CA LEU A 38 5.20 1.75 -5.66
C LEU A 38 4.78 2.99 -6.47
N PRO A 39 4.97 4.20 -5.92
CA PRO A 39 4.91 5.42 -6.72
C PRO A 39 5.95 5.29 -7.86
N CYS A 40 5.58 5.74 -9.06
CA CYS A 40 6.27 5.48 -10.34
C CYS A 40 5.86 4.20 -11.10
N GLY A 41 4.87 3.45 -10.60
CA GLY A 41 4.33 2.27 -11.30
C GLY A 41 5.21 1.02 -11.21
N LEU A 42 6.25 1.07 -10.38
CA LEU A 42 7.06 -0.09 -10.05
C LEU A 42 6.29 -1.03 -9.12
N ARG A 43 6.69 -2.30 -9.12
CA ARG A 43 6.07 -3.34 -8.30
C ARG A 43 7.15 -4.02 -7.50
N GLU A 44 6.91 -4.20 -6.21
CA GLU A 44 7.80 -4.93 -5.32
C GLU A 44 7.13 -6.25 -4.92
N LEU A 45 7.84 -7.36 -5.14
CA LEU A 45 7.41 -8.68 -4.70
C LEU A 45 7.68 -8.82 -3.20
N LYS A 46 6.63 -9.09 -2.42
CA LYS A 46 6.70 -9.21 -0.95
C LYS A 46 6.73 -10.64 -0.48
N HIS A 47 5.88 -11.48 -1.04
CA HIS A 47 5.72 -12.85 -0.58
C HIS A 47 5.34 -13.79 -1.72
N VAL A 48 5.82 -15.02 -1.64
CA VAL A 48 5.43 -16.11 -2.54
C VAL A 48 4.88 -17.24 -1.68
N ARG A 49 3.66 -17.67 -1.98
CA ARG A 49 2.99 -18.78 -1.31
C ARG A 49 2.69 -19.87 -2.32
N PHE A 50 3.12 -21.07 -1.97
CA PHE A 50 2.76 -22.31 -2.66
C PHE A 50 1.61 -22.99 -1.91
N ARG A 51 0.67 -23.58 -2.65
CA ARG A 51 -0.47 -24.34 -2.13
C ARG A 51 -0.28 -25.83 -2.31
#